data_AF-A0A1L6R6W6-F1
#
_entry.id   AF-A0A1L6R6W6-F1
#
_cell.length_a   1.000
_cell.length_b   1.000
_cell.length_c   1.000
_cell.angle_alpha   90.00
_cell.angle_beta   90.00
_cell.angle_gamma   90.00
#
_symmetry.space_group_name_H-M   'P 1'
#
loop_
_entity.id
_entity.type
_entity.pdbx_description
1 polymer ?
#
loop_
_entity_poly.entity_id
_entity_poly.type
_entity_poly.pdbx_seq_one_letter_code
_entity_poly.pdbx_strand_id
1 'polypeptide(L)'
;MISFYLVNNSSFTELFCVNTDKPEMECNGKCEISKLSKDSTTKEKPTHLDFLQRQVVLFFNPMQQLEVFQFSEEEKTPVAYLNNYTYQYLPKSFHPPSLKA
;
A
#
# COMPACT_ATOMS: atom_id res chain seq x y z
N MET A 1 -11.82 -24.98 3.39
CA MET A 1 -10.85 -26.04 3.79
C MET A 1 -9.52 -25.95 3.05
N ILE A 2 -9.50 -25.93 1.71
CA ILE A 2 -8.25 -25.83 0.92
C ILE A 2 -7.42 -24.60 1.31
N SER A 3 -8.04 -23.44 1.49
CA SER A 3 -7.33 -22.22 1.93
C SER A 3 -6.67 -22.38 3.30
N PHE A 4 -7.30 -23.08 4.24
CA PHE A 4 -6.70 -23.33 5.56
C PHE A 4 -5.52 -24.31 5.44
N TYR A 5 -5.64 -25.36 4.62
CA TYR A 5 -4.55 -26.27 4.28
C TYR A 5 -3.33 -25.55 3.69
N LEU A 6 -3.55 -24.56 2.82
CA LEU A 6 -2.47 -23.77 2.20
C LEU A 6 -1.85 -22.74 3.14
N VAL A 7 -2.64 -22.12 4.02
CA VAL A 7 -2.18 -21.06 4.93
C VAL A 7 -1.48 -21.64 6.17
N ASN A 8 -1.97 -22.74 6.72
CA ASN A 8 -1.41 -23.38 7.90
C ASN A 8 -1.58 -24.91 7.83
N ASN A 9 -0.68 -25.56 7.11
CA ASN A 9 -0.70 -27.01 6.93
C ASN A 9 -0.50 -27.79 8.24
N SER A 10 0.29 -27.27 9.20
CA SER A 10 0.52 -27.90 10.49
C SER A 10 -0.78 -28.05 11.30
N SER A 11 -1.48 -26.94 11.53
CA SER A 11 -2.75 -26.98 12.28
C SER A 11 -3.84 -27.71 11.51
N PHE A 12 -3.82 -27.64 10.18
CA PHE A 12 -4.71 -28.46 9.35
C PHE A 12 -4.46 -29.96 9.55
N THR A 13 -3.19 -30.39 9.56
CA THR A 13 -2.80 -31.79 9.73
C THR A 13 -3.19 -32.29 11.12
N GLU A 14 -2.95 -31.51 12.18
CA GLU A 14 -3.35 -31.87 13.55
C GLU A 14 -4.85 -32.07 13.70
N LEU A 15 -5.65 -31.23 13.05
CA LEU A 15 -7.11 -31.26 13.19
C LEU A 15 -7.79 -32.32 12.31
N PHE A 16 -7.20 -32.65 11.16
CA PHE A 16 -7.91 -33.38 10.11
C PHE A 16 -7.23 -34.70 9.66
N CYS A 17 -5.96 -34.94 9.99
CA CYS A 17 -5.37 -36.25 9.71
C CYS A 17 -5.81 -37.29 10.76
N VAL A 18 -6.20 -38.46 10.27
CA VAL A 18 -6.65 -39.59 11.10
C VAL A 18 -5.50 -40.47 11.61
N ASN A 19 -4.32 -40.36 11.00
CA ASN A 19 -3.14 -41.20 11.23
C ASN A 19 -1.94 -40.39 11.73
N THR A 20 -2.19 -39.44 12.64
CA THR A 20 -1.14 -38.63 13.27
C THR A 20 -0.14 -39.46 14.07
N ASP A 21 -0.52 -40.67 14.48
CA ASP A 21 0.30 -41.69 15.14
C ASP A 21 1.23 -42.46 14.19
N LYS A 22 0.99 -42.37 12.87
CA LYS A 22 1.73 -43.10 11.82
C LYS A 22 2.28 -42.15 10.76
N PRO A 23 3.36 -41.41 11.07
CA PRO A 23 3.94 -40.43 10.17
C PRO A 23 4.45 -41.05 8.85
N GLU A 24 4.79 -42.34 8.85
CA GLU A 24 5.25 -43.08 7.67
C GLU A 24 4.19 -43.21 6.57
N MET A 25 2.91 -43.00 6.87
CA MET A 25 1.83 -43.02 5.88
C MET A 25 1.60 -41.65 5.19
N GLU A 26 2.39 -40.64 5.54
CA GLU A 26 2.47 -39.35 4.84
C GLU A 26 1.14 -38.60 4.60
N CYS A 27 0.19 -38.64 5.57
CA CYS A 27 -1.11 -37.95 5.40
C CYS A 27 -0.95 -36.48 5.04
N ASN A 28 -0.26 -35.68 5.87
CA ASN A 28 0.06 -34.27 5.60
C ASN A 28 -1.15 -33.46 5.08
N GLY A 29 -2.37 -33.77 5.51
CA GLY A 29 -3.63 -33.21 5.02
C GLY A 29 -4.13 -33.72 3.66
N LYS A 30 -3.32 -34.45 2.88
CA LYS A 30 -3.62 -34.93 1.52
C LYS A 30 -4.85 -35.84 1.44
N CYS A 31 -5.08 -36.67 2.45
CA CYS A 31 -6.23 -37.58 2.49
C CYS A 31 -7.56 -36.80 2.47
N GLU A 32 -7.68 -35.77 3.30
CA GLU A 32 -8.88 -34.94 3.37
C GLU A 32 -9.04 -34.08 2.11
N ILE A 33 -7.94 -33.50 1.59
CA ILE A 33 -7.99 -32.77 0.31
C ILE A 33 -8.49 -33.67 -0.83
N SER A 34 -8.04 -34.92 -0.88
CA SER A 34 -8.46 -35.88 -1.90
C SER A 34 -9.94 -36.26 -1.80
N LYS A 35 -10.51 -36.35 -0.58
CA LYS A 35 -11.95 -36.57 -0.38
C LYS A 35 -12.76 -35.41 -0.93
N LEU A 36 -12.39 -34.17 -0.56
CA LEU A 36 -13.03 -32.96 -1.08
C LEU A 36 -13.02 -32.90 -2.62
N SER A 37 -11.90 -33.29 -3.25
CA SER A 37 -11.80 -33.32 -4.70
C SER A 37 -12.75 -34.34 -5.35
N LYS A 38 -12.91 -35.53 -4.75
CA LYS A 38 -13.82 -36.57 -5.27
C LYS A 38 -15.29 -36.18 -5.11
N ASP A 39 -15.64 -35.59 -3.98
CA ASP A 39 -17.01 -35.14 -3.71
C ASP A 39 -17.44 -34.02 -4.68
N SER A 40 -16.50 -33.20 -5.14
CA SER A 40 -16.78 -32.14 -6.13
C SER A 40 -17.09 -32.65 -7.55
N THR A 41 -16.67 -33.88 -7.88
CA THR A 41 -16.92 -34.51 -9.19
C THR A 41 -18.25 -35.28 -9.27
N THR A 42 -18.84 -35.63 -8.13
CA THR A 42 -20.14 -36.31 -8.08
C THR A 42 -21.23 -35.25 -8.15
N LYS A 43 -22.17 -35.37 -9.11
CA LYS A 43 -23.23 -34.39 -9.43
C LYS A 43 -24.27 -34.14 -8.33
N GLU A 44 -23.98 -34.47 -7.08
CA GLU A 44 -24.81 -34.14 -5.93
C GLU A 44 -24.13 -33.02 -5.16
N LYS A 45 -24.54 -31.78 -5.46
CA LYS A 45 -24.11 -30.59 -4.74
C LYS A 45 -24.15 -30.83 -3.23
N PRO A 46 -23.02 -30.74 -2.51
CA PRO A 46 -23.09 -30.54 -1.08
C PRO A 46 -23.39 -29.04 -0.92
N THR A 47 -24.65 -28.72 -0.63
CA THR A 47 -25.09 -27.41 -0.09
C THR A 47 -24.32 -27.02 1.18
N HIS A 48 -23.49 -27.92 1.71
CA HIS A 48 -22.61 -27.75 2.86
C HIS A 48 -21.20 -27.20 2.53
N LEU A 49 -20.79 -27.16 1.26
CA LEU A 49 -19.49 -26.59 0.86
C LEU A 49 -19.53 -25.05 0.66
N ASP A 50 -20.71 -24.45 0.48
CA ASP A 50 -20.85 -22.98 0.34
C ASP A 50 -20.35 -22.23 1.59
N PHE A 51 -20.51 -22.82 2.78
CA PHE A 51 -19.95 -22.24 4.01
C PHE A 51 -18.41 -22.28 4.02
N LEU A 52 -17.80 -23.26 3.36
CA LEU A 52 -16.34 -23.42 3.26
C LEU A 52 -15.71 -22.47 2.24
N GLN A 53 -16.53 -21.77 1.46
CA GLN A 53 -16.15 -20.66 0.60
C GLN A 53 -16.08 -19.31 1.31
N ARG A 54 -16.21 -19.27 2.66
CA ARG A 54 -15.86 -18.09 3.45
C ARG A 54 -14.42 -17.70 3.15
N GLN A 55 -14.27 -16.70 2.29
CA GLN A 55 -13.03 -16.03 1.98
C GLN A 55 -12.41 -15.61 3.31
N VAL A 56 -11.27 -16.21 3.66
CA VAL A 56 -10.46 -15.71 4.76
C VAL A 56 -9.88 -14.39 4.27
N VAL A 57 -10.41 -13.28 4.76
CA VAL A 57 -9.80 -11.98 4.56
C VAL A 57 -8.53 -11.96 5.40
N LEU A 58 -7.41 -12.39 4.80
CA LEU A 58 -6.11 -12.50 5.48
C LEU A 58 -5.58 -11.12 5.90
N PHE A 59 -6.01 -10.08 5.20
CA PHE A 59 -5.67 -8.71 5.50
C PHE A 59 -6.72 -7.78 4.90
N PHE A 60 -7.34 -6.95 5.75
CA PHE A 60 -8.18 -5.84 5.34
C PHE A 60 -7.55 -4.56 5.88
N ASN A 61 -7.06 -3.72 4.98
CA ASN A 61 -6.64 -2.37 5.33
C ASN A 61 -7.73 -1.41 4.86
N PRO A 62 -8.58 -0.89 5.76
CA PRO A 62 -9.48 0.19 5.38
C PRO A 62 -8.60 1.36 4.92
N MET A 63 -8.82 1.87 3.71
CA MET A 63 -8.07 3.02 3.20
C MET A 63 -7.99 4.09 4.29
N GLN A 64 -6.77 4.40 4.73
CA GLN A 64 -6.52 5.51 5.62
C GLN A 64 -7.03 6.77 4.91
N GLN A 65 -7.80 7.60 5.62
CA GLN A 65 -8.26 8.88 5.07
C GLN A 65 -7.05 9.65 4.54
N LEU A 66 -7.01 9.85 3.22
CA LEU A 66 -5.99 10.65 2.60
C LEU A 66 -6.27 12.10 3.01
N GLU A 67 -5.46 12.65 3.92
CA GLU A 67 -5.51 14.07 4.22
C GLU A 67 -5.00 14.84 2.99
N VAL A 68 -5.94 15.35 2.19
CA VAL A 68 -5.63 16.22 1.07
C VAL A 68 -5.35 17.61 1.63
N PHE A 69 -4.08 17.98 1.71
CA PHE A 69 -3.68 19.34 2.05
C PHE A 69 -4.18 20.30 0.95
N GLN A 70 -5.10 21.19 1.32
CA GLN A 70 -5.48 22.31 0.47
C GLN A 70 -4.47 23.44 0.70
N PHE A 71 -3.66 23.72 -0.31
CA PHE A 71 -2.84 24.92 -0.31
C PHE A 71 -3.78 26.12 -0.52
N SER A 72 -3.78 27.06 0.43
CA SER A 72 -4.38 28.37 0.19
C SER A 72 -3.56 29.05 -0.90
N GLU A 73 -4.23 29.55 -1.93
CA GLU A 73 -3.61 30.50 -2.83
C GLU A 73 -3.27 31.73 -1.99
N GLU A 74 -1.97 32.07 -1.87
CA GLU A 74 -1.57 33.33 -1.25
C GLU A 74 -2.11 34.45 -2.14
N GLU A 75 -3.03 35.26 -1.61
CA GLU A 75 -3.42 36.51 -2.25
C GLU A 75 -2.16 37.39 -2.37
N LYS A 76 -1.57 37.42 -3.57
CA LYS A 76 -0.44 38.29 -3.84
C LYS A 76 -0.94 39.72 -3.74
N THR A 77 -0.49 40.42 -2.70
CA THR A 77 -0.72 41.86 -2.60
C THR A 77 -0.18 42.54 -3.86
N PRO A 78 -0.97 43.34 -4.59
CA PRO A 78 -0.48 44.01 -5.79
C PRO A 78 0.58 45.03 -5.37
N VAL A 79 1.85 44.71 -5.64
CA VAL A 79 2.97 45.64 -5.44
C VAL A 79 3.11 46.47 -6.71
N ALA A 80 2.88 47.78 -6.60
CA ALA A 80 3.13 48.71 -7.70
C ALA A 80 4.59 49.21 -7.64
N TYR A 81 5.25 49.25 -8.79
CA TYR A 81 6.57 49.89 -8.91
C TYR A 81 6.41 51.41 -8.77
N LEU A 82 7.09 52.00 -7.78
CA LEU A 82 7.17 53.44 -7.58
C LEU A 82 8.58 53.93 -7.93
N ASN A 83 8.71 54.68 -9.03
CA ASN A 83 9.97 55.33 -9.36
C ASN A 83 10.08 56.67 -8.63
N ASN A 84 10.78 56.67 -7.50
CA ASN A 84 11.05 57.87 -6.71
C ASN A 84 12.34 58.59 -7.13
N TYR A 85 12.87 58.31 -8.32
CA TYR A 85 14.08 58.95 -8.82
C TYR A 85 13.88 60.46 -8.97
N THR A 86 14.77 61.21 -8.33
CA THR A 86 14.89 62.66 -8.52
C THR A 86 16.29 62.94 -9.02
N TYR A 87 16.40 63.53 -10.22
CA TYR A 87 17.70 63.92 -10.76
C TYR A 87 18.32 65.02 -9.89
N GLN A 88 19.50 64.75 -9.34
CA GLN A 88 20.32 65.76 -8.68
C GLN A 88 21.53 66.05 -9.56
N TYR A 89 21.58 67.27 -10.10
CA TYR A 89 22.72 67.72 -10.87
C TYR A 89 23.93 67.89 -9.95
N LEU A 90 24.96 67.08 -10.17
CA LEU A 90 26.29 67.29 -9.60
C LEU A 90 27.19 67.82 -10.71
N PRO A 91 27.71 69.05 -10.61
CA PRO A 91 28.69 69.53 -11.56
C PRO A 91 29.92 68.62 -11.49
N LYS A 92 30.22 67.94 -12.60
CA LYS A 92 31.36 67.03 -12.69
C LYS A 92 32.64 67.86 -12.72
N SER A 93 33.40 67.86 -11.62
CA SER A 93 34.79 68.32 -11.64
C SER A 93 35.64 67.25 -12.33
N PHE A 94 35.67 67.28 -13.66
CA PHE A 94 36.55 66.42 -14.44
C PHE A 94 37.97 67.01 -14.39
N HIS A 95 38.69 66.71 -13.30
CA HIS A 95 40.12 66.94 -13.26
C HIS A 95 40.82 65.65 -13.70
N PRO A 96 41.79 65.74 -14.63
CA PRO A 96 42.60 64.59 -14.96
C PRO A 96 43.31 64.07 -13.69
N PRO A 97 43.45 62.75 -13.52
CA PRO A 97 44.24 62.21 -12.42
C PRO A 97 45.65 62.76 -12.50
N SER A 98 46.20 63.23 -11.38
CA SER A 98 47.57 63.70 -11.32
C SER A 98 48.51 62.54 -11.59
N LEU A 99 49.35 62.68 -12.63
CA LEU A 99 50.47 61.77 -12.84
C LEU A 99 51.46 62.00 -11.69
N LYS A 100 51.57 61.03 -10.78
CA LYS A 100 52.71 60.98 -9.85
C LYS A 100 53.93 60.56 -10.66
N ALA A 101 54.85 61.49 -10.87
CA ALA A 101 56.20 61.23 -11.37
C ALA A 101 57.08 60.61 -10.26
#